data_AF-A0A086ZZ35-F1
#
_entry.id   AF-A0A086ZZ35-F1
#
_cell.length_a   1.000
_cell.length_b   1.000
_cell.length_c   1.000
_cell.angle_alpha   90.00
_cell.angle_beta   90.00
_cell.angle_gamma   90.00
#
_symmetry.space_group_name_H-M   'P 1'
#
loop_
_entity.id
_entity.type
_entity.pdbx_description
1 polymer ?
#
loop_
_entity_poly.entity_id
_entity_poly.type
_entity_poly.pdbx_seq_one_letter_code
_entity_poly.pdbx_strand_id
1 'polypeptide(L)'
;MHRRLLVVSAALMCALVVFVAWVLCDLHDRSLPQELHPSVVVTVTLPDGMDDADTLRQLTELNRKLGLGLVKIVPDMERNTDAQVFVPLSGTTLQGLDAGAAIRRFGRIPDGRIADASRLASASAGGQYLICGRWNGSAHRGLDTWATDAGMRLDYGNDDLMGDLRMLLGQSSFRVAVGAAVALMAVLVLFWLSFKTRSD
;
A
#
# COMPACT_ATOMS: atom_id res chain seq x y z
N MET A 1 -29.43 21.97 27.11
CA MET A 1 -28.99 21.95 25.69
C MET A 1 -27.48 21.74 25.51
N HIS A 2 -26.62 22.24 26.41
CA HIS A 2 -25.15 22.04 26.36
C HIS A 2 -24.69 20.59 26.22
N ARG A 3 -25.29 19.67 26.98
CA ARG A 3 -24.97 18.23 26.89
C ARG A 3 -25.29 17.66 25.51
N ARG A 4 -26.34 18.13 24.83
CA ARG A 4 -26.68 17.67 23.47
C ARG A 4 -25.67 18.17 22.44
N LEU A 5 -25.23 19.42 22.56
CA LEU A 5 -24.27 20.02 21.63
C LEU A 5 -22.87 19.40 21.77
N LEU A 6 -22.43 19.13 23.01
CA LEU A 6 -21.19 18.38 23.28
C LEU A 6 -21.25 16.95 22.77
N VAL A 7 -22.40 16.27 22.94
CA VAL A 7 -22.59 14.91 22.41
C VAL A 7 -22.57 14.91 20.88
N VAL A 8 -23.19 15.90 20.23
CA VAL A 8 -23.19 16.02 18.76
C VAL A 8 -21.79 16.32 18.23
N SER A 9 -21.05 17.24 18.84
CA SER A 9 -19.69 17.57 18.39
C SER A 9 -18.72 16.41 18.62
N ALA A 10 -18.80 15.73 19.76
CA ALA A 10 -18.00 14.53 20.03
C ALA A 10 -18.35 13.39 19.07
N ALA A 11 -19.64 13.18 18.78
CA ALA A 11 -20.08 12.18 17.81
C ALA A 11 -19.57 12.50 16.39
N LEU A 12 -19.62 13.76 15.98
CA LEU A 12 -19.11 14.19 14.67
C LEU A 12 -17.59 14.00 14.58
N MET A 13 -16.84 14.37 15.63
CA MET A 13 -15.40 14.18 15.70
C MET A 13 -15.02 12.69 15.66
N CYS A 14 -15.74 11.86 16.41
CA CYS A 14 -15.56 10.42 16.38
C CYS A 14 -15.84 9.85 14.99
N ALA A 15 -16.95 10.24 14.35
CA ALA A 15 -17.28 9.81 12.99
C ALA A 15 -16.20 10.23 11.97
N LEU A 16 -15.68 11.45 12.08
CA LEU A 16 -14.61 11.93 11.21
C LEU A 16 -13.31 11.14 11.41
N VAL A 17 -12.92 10.87 12.66
CA VAL A 17 -11.73 10.07 12.96
C VAL A 17 -11.88 8.65 12.44
N VAL A 18 -13.05 8.02 12.63
CA VAL A 18 -13.34 6.69 12.10
C VAL A 18 -13.29 6.69 10.58
N PHE A 19 -13.83 7.72 9.92
CA PHE A 19 -13.77 7.85 8.46
C PHE A 19 -12.34 8.02 7.94
N VAL A 20 -11.54 8.89 8.56
CA VAL A 20 -10.14 9.07 8.18
C VAL A 20 -9.35 7.79 8.41
N ALA A 21 -9.54 7.12 9.54
CA ALA A 21 -8.91 5.83 9.82
C ALA A 21 -9.31 4.79 8.76
N TRP A 22 -10.60 4.73 8.38
CA TRP A 22 -11.08 3.83 7.33
C TRP A 22 -10.42 4.11 5.97
N VAL A 23 -10.31 5.38 5.56
CA VAL A 23 -9.62 5.77 4.31
C VAL A 23 -8.14 5.41 4.35
N LEU A 24 -7.47 5.63 5.48
CA LEU A 24 -6.06 5.30 5.63
C LEU A 24 -5.85 3.78 5.59
N CYS A 25 -6.69 3.00 6.25
CA CYS A 25 -6.64 1.54 6.17
C CYS A 25 -6.89 1.02 4.73
N ASP A 26 -7.84 1.61 4.00
CA ASP A 26 -8.12 1.24 2.59
C ASP A 26 -6.93 1.54 1.67
N LEU A 27 -6.33 2.73 1.81
CA LEU A 27 -5.16 3.11 1.01
C LEU A 27 -3.92 2.30 1.35
N HIS A 28 -3.71 2.06 2.64
CA HIS A 28 -2.57 1.30 3.12
C HIS A 28 -2.67 -0.17 2.71
N ASP A 29 -3.84 -0.78 2.83
CA ASP A 29 -4.03 -2.14 2.32
C ASP A 29 -3.86 -2.17 0.81
N ARG A 30 -4.30 -1.13 0.07
CA ARG A 30 -4.10 -1.05 -1.37
C ARG A 30 -2.63 -1.15 -1.79
N SER A 31 -1.73 -0.46 -1.08
CA SER A 31 -0.28 -0.47 -1.35
C SER A 31 0.40 -1.72 -0.79
N LEU A 32 0.04 -2.14 0.42
CA LEU A 32 0.66 -3.24 1.15
C LEU A 32 -0.42 -4.21 1.65
N PRO A 33 -0.68 -5.30 0.89
CA PRO A 33 -1.63 -6.33 1.29
C PRO A 33 -1.23 -6.94 2.64
N GLN A 34 -2.00 -6.65 3.69
CA GLN A 34 -1.59 -6.94 5.06
C GLN A 34 -1.42 -8.45 5.32
N GLU A 35 -2.24 -9.30 4.72
CA GLU A 35 -2.14 -10.76 4.89
C GLU A 35 -0.82 -11.35 4.34
N LEU A 36 -0.16 -10.68 3.39
CA LEU A 36 1.13 -11.10 2.86
C LEU A 36 2.32 -10.65 3.71
N HIS A 37 2.09 -9.81 4.72
CA HIS A 37 3.11 -9.21 5.60
C HIS A 37 4.34 -8.67 4.84
N PRO A 38 4.16 -7.86 3.77
CA PRO A 38 5.27 -7.28 3.03
C PRO A 38 6.06 -6.28 3.88
N SER A 39 7.39 -6.31 3.79
CA SER A 39 8.27 -5.33 4.43
C SER A 39 8.46 -4.06 3.59
N VAL A 40 8.39 -4.18 2.26
CA VAL A 40 8.54 -3.05 1.33
C VAL A 40 7.95 -3.41 -0.03
N VAL A 41 7.47 -2.40 -0.76
CA VAL A 41 7.15 -2.50 -2.18
C VAL A 41 8.31 -1.94 -3.00
N VAL A 42 8.75 -2.69 -4.00
CA VAL A 42 9.76 -2.26 -4.97
C VAL A 42 9.12 -2.18 -6.34
N THR A 43 9.23 -1.02 -6.99
CA THR A 43 8.86 -0.85 -8.40
C THR A 43 10.12 -0.96 -9.24
N VAL A 44 10.16 -1.96 -10.12
CA VAL A 44 11.26 -2.20 -11.05
C VAL A 44 10.89 -1.62 -12.40
N THR A 45 11.70 -0.67 -12.89
CA THR A 45 11.58 -0.13 -14.25
C THR A 45 12.76 -0.58 -15.09
N LEU A 46 12.46 -1.33 -16.15
CA LEU A 46 13.46 -1.83 -17.09
C LEU A 46 13.78 -0.75 -18.13
N PRO A 47 15.03 -0.68 -18.61
CA PRO A 47 15.37 0.07 -19.81
C PRO A 47 14.81 -0.62 -21.07
N ASP A 48 14.62 0.16 -22.13
CA ASP A 48 14.10 -0.34 -23.40
C ASP A 48 15.01 -1.43 -24.01
N GLY A 49 14.40 -2.50 -24.50
CA GLY A 49 15.10 -3.61 -25.18
C GLY A 49 15.75 -4.64 -24.27
N MET A 50 15.57 -4.53 -22.94
CA MET A 50 15.99 -5.56 -22.00
C MET A 50 15.09 -6.80 -22.08
N ASP A 51 15.69 -7.99 -21.99
CA ASP A 51 14.94 -9.24 -22.00
C ASP A 51 14.28 -9.50 -20.63
N ASP A 52 12.96 -9.61 -20.64
CA ASP A 52 12.14 -9.91 -19.47
C ASP A 52 12.50 -11.28 -18.87
N ALA A 53 12.74 -12.30 -19.71
CA ALA A 53 12.99 -13.66 -19.24
C ALA A 53 14.32 -13.75 -18.48
N ASP A 54 15.37 -13.18 -19.04
CA ASP A 54 16.67 -13.07 -18.37
C ASP A 54 16.61 -12.23 -17.09
N THR A 55 15.87 -11.12 -17.10
CA THR A 55 15.71 -10.27 -15.91
C THR A 55 14.98 -11.02 -14.79
N LEU A 56 13.89 -11.71 -15.12
CA LEU A 56 13.12 -12.50 -14.16
C LEU A 56 13.97 -13.65 -13.58
N ARG A 57 14.80 -14.29 -14.40
CA ARG A 57 15.75 -15.32 -13.98
C ARG A 57 16.78 -14.75 -12.99
N GLN A 58 17.34 -13.58 -13.28
CA GLN A 58 18.27 -12.90 -12.35
C GLN A 58 17.60 -12.49 -11.04
N LEU A 59 16.39 -11.94 -11.10
CA LEU A 59 15.58 -11.61 -9.91
C LEU A 59 15.30 -12.84 -9.05
N THR A 60 15.01 -13.99 -9.68
CA THR A 60 14.76 -15.25 -8.98
C THR A 60 16.02 -15.78 -8.28
N GLU A 61 17.18 -15.65 -8.90
CA GLU A 61 18.44 -16.03 -8.28
C GLU A 61 18.79 -15.09 -7.11
N LEU A 62 18.60 -13.79 -7.30
CA LEU A 62 18.81 -12.78 -6.28
C LEU A 62 17.86 -12.97 -5.09
N ASN A 63 16.59 -13.29 -5.36
CA ASN A 63 15.57 -13.64 -4.36
C ASN A 63 16.07 -14.76 -3.45
N ARG A 64 16.59 -15.84 -4.03
CA ARG A 64 17.09 -17.01 -3.29
C ARG A 64 18.35 -16.67 -2.50
N LYS A 65 19.29 -15.94 -3.11
CA LYS A 65 20.58 -15.59 -2.50
C LYS A 65 20.43 -14.65 -1.30
N LEU A 66 19.54 -13.66 -1.41
CA LEU A 66 19.33 -12.65 -0.37
C LEU A 66 18.17 -13.01 0.58
N GLY A 67 17.35 -14.01 0.23
CA GLY A 67 16.19 -14.43 1.00
C GLY A 67 15.08 -13.37 1.03
N LEU A 68 14.88 -12.65 -0.08
CA LEU A 68 13.97 -11.50 -0.16
C LEU A 68 12.49 -11.89 -0.06
N GLY A 69 12.14 -13.12 -0.44
CA GLY A 69 10.74 -13.55 -0.51
C GLY A 69 9.94 -12.69 -1.49
N LEU A 70 10.47 -12.50 -2.69
CA LEU A 70 9.85 -11.67 -3.72
C LEU A 70 8.51 -12.25 -4.18
N VAL A 71 7.50 -11.38 -4.23
CA VAL A 71 6.17 -11.66 -4.78
C VAL A 71 5.83 -10.58 -5.79
N LYS A 72 5.61 -10.95 -7.04
CA LYS A 72 5.19 -10.00 -8.08
C LYS A 72 3.70 -9.72 -7.98
N ILE A 73 3.31 -8.45 -8.16
CA ILE A 73 1.91 -8.05 -8.31
C ILE A 73 1.59 -7.99 -9.81
N VAL A 74 0.57 -8.73 -10.23
CA VAL A 74 0.05 -8.69 -11.61
C VAL A 74 -1.47 -8.53 -11.61
N PRO A 75 -2.05 -7.86 -12.62
CA PRO A 75 -3.50 -7.76 -12.74
C PRO A 75 -4.14 -9.12 -13.03
N ASP A 76 -5.36 -9.36 -12.51
CA ASP A 76 -6.14 -10.56 -12.83
C ASP A 76 -6.80 -10.45 -14.22
N MET A 77 -6.03 -10.81 -15.26
CA MET A 77 -6.53 -10.80 -16.63
C MET A 77 -7.58 -11.88 -16.93
N GLU A 78 -7.72 -12.92 -16.10
CA GLU A 78 -8.63 -14.04 -16.39
C GLU A 78 -10.07 -13.77 -16.03
N ARG A 79 -10.29 -13.02 -14.95
CA ARG A 79 -11.65 -12.77 -14.45
C ARG A 79 -12.21 -11.44 -14.90
N ASN A 80 -11.45 -10.66 -15.69
CA ASN A 80 -11.80 -9.29 -16.08
C ASN A 80 -12.23 -8.45 -14.86
N THR A 81 -11.54 -8.66 -13.75
CA THR A 81 -11.77 -7.97 -12.49
C THR A 81 -10.58 -7.06 -12.20
N ASP A 82 -10.81 -5.97 -11.48
CA ASP A 82 -9.75 -5.12 -10.92
C ASP A 82 -8.94 -5.80 -9.79
N ALA A 83 -9.10 -7.12 -9.61
CA ALA A 83 -8.40 -7.90 -8.61
C ALA A 83 -6.92 -8.05 -8.97
N GLN A 84 -6.09 -8.11 -7.92
CA GLN A 84 -4.67 -8.35 -8.04
C GLN A 84 -4.35 -9.81 -7.81
N VAL A 85 -3.37 -10.31 -8.55
CA VAL A 85 -2.81 -11.63 -8.39
C VAL A 85 -1.38 -11.47 -7.89
N PHE A 86 -1.06 -12.21 -6.84
CA PHE A 86 0.24 -12.23 -6.19
C PHE A 86 0.98 -13.48 -6.60
N VAL A 87 2.13 -13.32 -7.25
CA VAL A 87 2.89 -14.44 -7.81
C VAL A 87 4.24 -14.53 -7.10
N PRO A 88 4.42 -15.46 -6.15
CA PRO A 88 5.70 -15.67 -5.49
C PRO A 88 6.74 -16.15 -6.51
N LEU A 89 7.92 -15.54 -6.48
CA LEU A 89 9.06 -16.01 -7.27
C LEU A 89 9.59 -17.33 -6.69
N SER A 90 10.25 -18.13 -7.51
CA SER A 90 10.83 -19.39 -7.05
C SER A 90 11.80 -19.16 -5.89
N GLY A 91 11.69 -20.00 -4.85
CA GLY A 91 12.44 -19.83 -3.60
C GLY A 91 11.78 -18.92 -2.57
N THR A 92 10.62 -18.32 -2.88
CA THR A 92 9.78 -17.61 -1.91
C THR A 92 8.88 -18.61 -1.16
N THR A 93 8.82 -18.49 0.17
CA THR A 93 7.87 -19.22 1.00
C THR A 93 7.01 -18.22 1.75
N LEU A 94 5.71 -18.20 1.47
CA LEU A 94 4.74 -17.37 2.17
C LEU A 94 4.19 -18.18 3.35
N GLN A 95 4.30 -17.63 4.56
CA GLN A 95 3.87 -18.35 5.76
C GLN A 95 2.34 -18.44 5.80
N GLY A 96 1.82 -19.67 5.84
CA GLY A 96 0.38 -19.92 6.02
C GLY A 96 -0.47 -19.65 4.78
N LEU A 97 0.15 -19.52 3.60
CA LEU A 97 -0.53 -19.13 2.37
C LEU A 97 -0.06 -20.01 1.18
N ASP A 98 -0.96 -20.86 0.70
CA ASP A 98 -0.72 -21.77 -0.43
C ASP A 98 -1.12 -21.14 -1.78
N ALA A 99 -0.67 -21.74 -2.88
CA ALA A 99 -1.13 -21.37 -4.21
C ALA A 99 -2.66 -21.53 -4.31
N GLY A 100 -3.33 -20.51 -4.84
CA GLY A 100 -4.78 -20.44 -4.92
C GLY A 100 -5.46 -19.86 -3.68
N ALA A 101 -4.72 -19.58 -2.59
CA ALA A 101 -5.26 -18.90 -1.43
C ALA A 101 -5.75 -17.48 -1.81
N ALA A 102 -6.90 -17.11 -1.25
CA ALA A 102 -7.41 -15.75 -1.34
C ALA A 102 -6.65 -14.84 -0.37
N ILE A 103 -6.33 -13.63 -0.82
CA ILE A 103 -5.76 -12.56 -0.01
C ILE A 103 -6.87 -11.57 0.26
N ARG A 104 -7.33 -11.53 1.50
CA ARG A 104 -8.40 -10.61 1.90
C ARG A 104 -7.92 -9.18 1.81
N ARG A 105 -8.79 -8.33 1.29
CA ARG A 105 -8.53 -6.91 1.14
C ARG A 105 -9.45 -6.11 2.03
N PHE A 106 -8.94 -5.01 2.56
CA PHE A 106 -9.75 -4.06 3.30
C PHE A 106 -10.59 -3.22 2.34
N GLY A 107 -11.78 -2.83 2.78
CA GLY A 107 -12.63 -1.90 2.04
C GLY A 107 -13.39 -2.53 0.88
N ARG A 108 -13.40 -1.85 -0.27
CA ARG A 108 -14.18 -2.26 -1.46
C ARG A 108 -13.33 -2.90 -2.56
N ILE A 109 -12.05 -3.11 -2.31
CA ILE A 109 -11.13 -3.72 -3.25
C ILE A 109 -11.46 -5.22 -3.30
N PRO A 110 -11.60 -5.82 -4.50
CA PRO A 110 -11.81 -7.25 -4.61
C PRO A 110 -10.62 -8.01 -4.01
N ASP A 111 -10.91 -9.10 -3.29
CA ASP A 111 -9.89 -9.97 -2.73
C ASP A 111 -8.91 -10.43 -3.83
N GLY A 112 -7.63 -10.41 -3.48
CA GLY A 112 -6.60 -10.92 -4.37
C GLY A 112 -6.47 -12.43 -4.26
N ARG A 113 -5.56 -13.01 -5.04
CA ARG A 113 -5.20 -14.43 -4.89
C ARG A 113 -3.72 -14.67 -5.11
N ILE A 114 -3.22 -15.72 -4.50
CA ILE A 114 -1.90 -16.26 -4.83
C ILE A 114 -2.02 -17.12 -6.07
N ALA A 115 -1.21 -16.86 -7.09
CA ALA A 115 -1.12 -17.70 -8.26
C ALA A 115 0.27 -18.34 -8.40
N ASP A 116 0.33 -19.34 -9.26
CA ASP A 116 1.54 -20.08 -9.55
C ASP A 116 2.54 -19.27 -10.40
N ALA A 117 3.83 -19.62 -10.29
CA ALA A 117 4.93 -18.99 -11.02
C ALA A 117 4.77 -19.06 -12.55
N SER A 118 4.00 -20.01 -13.08
CA SER A 118 3.62 -20.07 -14.51
C SER A 118 3.02 -18.77 -15.04
N ARG A 119 2.38 -17.96 -14.19
CA ARG A 119 1.87 -16.62 -14.55
C ARG A 119 2.95 -15.62 -14.95
N LEU A 120 4.18 -15.82 -14.47
CA LEU A 120 5.29 -14.93 -14.79
C LEU A 120 5.74 -15.08 -16.24
N ALA A 121 5.49 -16.22 -16.88
CA ALA A 121 5.90 -16.46 -18.27
C ALA A 121 5.26 -15.48 -19.26
N SER A 122 4.08 -14.97 -18.95
CA SER A 122 3.36 -13.97 -19.75
C SER A 122 3.46 -12.54 -19.19
N ALA A 123 4.17 -12.34 -18.08
CA ALA A 123 4.28 -11.04 -17.43
C ALA A 123 5.65 -10.42 -17.70
N SER A 124 5.70 -9.12 -17.94
CA SER A 124 6.98 -8.39 -18.00
C SER A 124 7.71 -8.52 -16.66
N ALA A 125 9.05 -8.54 -16.68
CA ALA A 125 9.86 -8.49 -15.48
C ALA A 125 9.77 -7.12 -14.78
N GLY A 126 9.24 -6.09 -15.43
CA GLY A 126 8.98 -4.79 -14.83
C GLY A 126 7.74 -4.76 -13.95
N GLY A 127 7.58 -3.69 -13.19
CA GLY A 127 6.43 -3.44 -12.34
C GLY A 127 6.71 -3.68 -10.86
N GLN A 128 5.65 -3.95 -10.11
CA GLN A 128 5.69 -3.95 -8.65
C GLN A 128 5.97 -5.33 -8.06
N TYR A 129 6.86 -5.36 -7.07
CA TYR A 129 7.24 -6.52 -6.29
C TYR A 129 7.11 -6.22 -4.79
N LEU A 130 6.57 -7.16 -4.05
CA LEU A 130 6.54 -7.16 -2.59
C LEU A 130 7.72 -7.98 -2.06
N ILE A 131 8.37 -7.48 -1.03
CA ILE A 131 9.43 -8.20 -0.30
C ILE A 131 8.82 -8.76 0.98
N CYS A 132 8.52 -10.06 1.01
CA CYS A 132 7.90 -10.74 2.15
C CYS A 132 8.90 -11.53 3.01
N GLY A 133 10.19 -11.49 2.67
CA GLY A 133 11.26 -12.20 3.37
C GLY A 133 12.18 -11.26 4.15
N ARG A 134 13.48 -11.55 4.13
CA ARG A 134 14.50 -10.79 4.85
C ARG A 134 14.75 -9.44 4.16
N TRP A 135 14.32 -8.36 4.81
CA TRP A 135 14.65 -7.00 4.41
C TRP A 135 15.60 -6.35 5.42
N ASN A 136 16.85 -6.15 5.03
CA ASN A 136 17.88 -5.48 5.84
C ASN A 136 18.84 -4.66 4.95
N GLY A 137 19.74 -3.89 5.57
CA GLY A 137 20.66 -3.03 4.83
C GLY A 137 21.56 -3.74 3.82
N SER A 138 21.92 -5.01 4.06
CA SER A 138 22.69 -5.82 3.09
C SER A 138 21.85 -6.29 1.91
N ALA A 139 20.60 -6.67 2.16
CA ALA A 139 19.66 -7.10 1.13
C ALA A 139 19.29 -5.92 0.21
N HIS A 140 19.04 -4.76 0.81
CA HIS A 140 18.79 -3.51 0.09
C HIS A 140 19.98 -3.11 -0.79
N ARG A 141 21.20 -3.08 -0.23
CA ARG A 141 22.41 -2.77 -1.00
C ARG A 141 22.65 -3.78 -2.12
N GLY A 142 22.43 -5.07 -1.88
CA GLY A 142 22.59 -6.11 -2.89
C GLY A 142 21.63 -5.94 -4.06
N LEU A 143 20.37 -5.57 -3.78
CA LEU A 143 19.36 -5.29 -4.79
C LEU A 143 19.68 -4.02 -5.59
N ASP A 144 20.09 -2.93 -4.92
CA ASP A 144 20.49 -1.68 -5.57
C ASP A 144 21.74 -1.85 -6.45
N THR A 145 22.72 -2.62 -5.97
CA THR A 145 23.95 -2.87 -6.74
C THR A 145 23.61 -3.63 -8.03
N TRP A 146 22.82 -4.70 -7.91
CA TRP A 146 22.36 -5.46 -9.08
C TRP A 146 21.57 -4.59 -10.07
N ALA A 147 20.65 -3.75 -9.59
CA ALA A 147 19.87 -2.88 -10.46
C ALA A 147 20.74 -1.82 -11.15
N THR A 148 21.70 -1.24 -10.43
CA THR A 148 22.64 -0.26 -10.99
C THR A 148 23.51 -0.89 -12.06
N ASP A 149 24.05 -2.09 -11.81
CA ASP A 149 24.91 -2.82 -12.76
C ASP A 149 24.15 -3.17 -14.05
N ALA A 150 22.86 -3.48 -13.93
CA ALA A 150 21.99 -3.79 -15.06
C ALA A 150 21.31 -2.53 -15.66
N GLY A 151 21.55 -1.32 -15.14
CA GLY A 151 20.96 -0.09 -15.63
C GLY A 151 19.44 0.04 -15.40
N MET A 152 18.90 -0.71 -14.44
CA MET A 152 17.49 -0.63 -14.04
C MET A 152 17.28 0.44 -12.98
N ARG A 153 16.06 1.01 -12.97
CA ARG A 153 15.64 1.93 -11.92
C ARG A 153 14.75 1.20 -10.92
N LEU A 154 15.11 1.27 -9.65
CA LEU A 154 14.30 0.81 -8.54
C LEU A 154 13.69 2.03 -7.82
N ASP A 155 12.41 1.93 -7.51
CA ASP A 155 11.73 2.86 -6.61
C ASP A 155 11.15 2.09 -5.42
N TYR A 156 11.42 2.57 -4.22
CA TYR A 156 11.05 1.92 -2.97
C TYR A 156 9.85 2.63 -2.38
N GLY A 157 8.69 1.98 -2.45
CA GLY A 157 7.51 2.34 -1.68
C GLY A 157 7.68 1.81 -0.26
N ASN A 158 8.21 2.65 0.63
CA ASN A 158 8.25 2.32 2.06
C ASN A 158 6.84 2.31 2.65
N ASP A 159 6.68 1.46 3.66
CA ASP A 159 5.54 1.29 4.57
C ASP A 159 5.25 2.54 5.45
N ASP A 160 5.59 3.73 4.96
CA ASP A 160 5.50 4.96 5.75
C ASP A 160 4.12 5.58 5.57
N LEU A 161 3.22 5.28 6.52
CA LEU A 161 1.93 5.95 6.67
C LEU A 161 2.06 7.49 6.63
N MET A 162 3.20 8.04 7.07
CA MET A 162 3.48 9.48 6.99
C MET A 162 3.69 9.95 5.55
N GLY A 163 4.29 9.11 4.70
CA GLY A 163 4.44 9.31 3.26
C GLY A 163 3.10 9.30 2.54
N ASP A 164 2.24 8.34 2.84
CA ASP A 164 0.87 8.26 2.32
C ASP A 164 0.03 9.47 2.76
N LEU A 165 0.11 9.83 4.04
CA LEU A 165 -0.57 11.02 4.58
C LEU A 165 -0.08 12.31 3.90
N ARG A 166 1.23 12.43 3.68
CA ARG A 166 1.83 13.58 2.98
C ARG A 166 1.39 13.63 1.52
N MET A 167 1.29 12.49 0.84
CA MET A 167 0.79 12.40 -0.53
C MET A 167 -0.69 12.80 -0.61
N LEU A 168 -1.52 12.33 0.31
CA LEU A 168 -2.93 12.72 0.43
C LEU A 168 -3.08 14.21 0.73
N LEU A 169 -2.29 14.75 1.65
CA LEU A 169 -2.25 16.19 1.93
C LEU A 169 -1.67 16.99 0.75
N GLY A 170 -0.99 16.37 -0.21
CA GLY A 170 -0.63 16.98 -1.49
C GLY A 170 -1.86 17.20 -2.39
N GLN A 171 -2.84 16.31 -2.35
CA GLN A 171 -4.06 16.42 -3.15
C GLN A 171 -4.93 17.60 -2.68
N SER A 172 -5.34 18.44 -3.63
CA SER A 172 -6.13 19.65 -3.35
C SER A 172 -7.52 19.31 -2.80
N SER A 173 -8.16 18.26 -3.33
CA SER A 173 -9.46 17.78 -2.89
C SER A 173 -9.46 17.34 -1.42
N PHE A 174 -8.46 16.57 -1.02
CA PHE A 174 -8.30 16.10 0.36
C PHE A 174 -8.02 17.27 1.32
N ARG A 175 -7.15 18.20 0.94
CA ARG A 175 -6.90 19.42 1.73
C ARG A 175 -8.15 20.26 1.93
N VAL A 176 -8.96 20.44 0.89
CA VAL A 176 -10.22 21.20 0.98
C VAL A 176 -11.21 20.48 1.90
N ALA A 177 -11.34 19.16 1.80
CA ALA A 177 -12.23 18.39 2.67
C ALA A 177 -11.80 18.43 4.15
N VAL A 178 -10.52 18.21 4.43
CA VAL A 178 -9.96 18.31 5.79
C VAL A 178 -10.07 19.74 6.31
N GLY A 179 -9.74 20.74 5.49
CA GLY A 179 -9.87 22.15 5.84
C GLY A 179 -11.31 22.55 6.15
N ALA A 180 -12.29 22.08 5.36
CA ALA A 180 -13.70 22.30 5.61
C ALA A 180 -14.16 21.64 6.92
N ALA A 181 -13.69 20.43 7.22
CA ALA A 181 -13.99 19.74 8.48
C ALA A 181 -13.40 20.50 9.69
N VAL A 182 -12.16 20.98 9.58
CA VAL A 182 -11.51 21.81 10.62
C VAL A 182 -12.22 23.14 10.79
N ALA A 183 -12.61 23.80 9.70
CA ALA A 183 -13.37 25.05 9.75
C ALA A 183 -14.74 24.85 10.41
N LEU A 184 -15.46 23.77 10.08
CA LEU A 184 -16.73 23.42 10.70
C LEU A 184 -16.55 23.16 12.21
N MET A 185 -15.49 22.46 12.61
CA MET A 185 -15.14 22.27 14.02
C MET A 185 -14.85 23.59 14.72
N ALA A 186 -14.05 24.48 14.12
CA ALA A 186 -13.76 25.80 14.68
C ALA A 186 -15.04 26.62 14.86
N VAL A 187 -15.94 26.61 13.88
CA VAL A 187 -17.25 27.29 13.99
C VAL A 187 -18.09 26.71 15.13
N LEU A 188 -18.13 25.38 15.30
CA LEU A 188 -18.84 24.73 16.41
C LEU A 188 -18.26 25.09 17.78
N VAL A 189 -16.93 25.14 17.90
CA VAL A 189 -16.22 25.53 19.13
C VAL A 189 -16.44 27.02 19.45
N LEU A 190 -16.32 27.89 18.45
CA LEU A 190 -16.56 29.33 18.60
C LEU A 190 -18.02 29.63 18.94
N PHE A 191 -18.96 28.91 18.35
CA PHE A 191 -20.37 28.98 18.69
C PHE A 191 -20.59 28.58 20.16
N TRP A 192 -19.97 27.49 20.61
CA TRP A 192 -20.05 27.07 22.01
C TRP A 192 -19.45 28.11 22.97
N LEU A 193 -18.27 28.66 22.65
CA LEU A 193 -17.63 29.72 23.44
C LEU A 193 -18.48 30.99 23.51
N SER A 194 -19.03 31.43 22.37
CA SER A 194 -19.86 32.65 22.29
C SER A 194 -21.18 32.52 23.05
N PHE A 195 -21.73 31.31 23.15
CA PHE A 195 -22.89 31.05 24.00
C PHE A 195 -22.53 31.01 25.49
N LYS A 196 -21.37 30.43 25.84
CA LYS A 196 -20.90 30.37 27.23
C LYS A 196 -20.66 31.76 27.80
N THR A 197 -20.07 32.68 27.03
CA THR A 197 -19.84 34.06 27.47
C THR A 197 -21.12 34.90 27.61
N ARG A 198 -22.27 34.40 27.12
CA ARG A 198 -23.57 35.06 27.23
C ARG A 198 -24.45 34.49 28.35
N SER A 199 -24.04 33.39 28.96
CA SER A 199 -24.77 32.70 30.03
C SER A 199 -24.20 32.96 31.43
N ASP A 200 -23.07 33.67 31.50
CA ASP A 200 -22.57 34.35 32.71
C ASP A 200 -23.01 35.83 32.68
#